data_AF-A0A1I8CCF5-F1
#
_entry.id   AF-A0A1I8CCF5-F1
#
_cell.length_a   1.000
_cell.length_b   1.000
_cell.length_c   1.000
_cell.angle_alpha   90.00
_cell.angle_beta   90.00
_cell.angle_gamma   90.00
#
_symmetry.space_group_name_H-M   'P 1'
#
loop_
_entity.id
_entity.type
_entity.pdbx_description
1 polymer ?
#
loop_
_entity_poly.entity_id
_entity_poly.type
_entity_poly.pdbx_seq_one_letter_code
_entity_poly.pdbx_strand_id
1 'polypeptide(L)'
;MYILVIFVSLITLMPVCGESFNDNTDHLPDTSLISDILNKLTDPKRYDKRLRPNYGKNPVDVGITIHVSSISAVSEVDMDFTLDFYLRQTWKDPRLAFGDQSDEFGKLESLTVGIEYFE
;
A
#
# COMPACT_ATOMS: atom_id res chain seq x y z
N MET A 1 66.14 -17.63 -14.23
CA MET A 1 65.74 -16.19 -14.20
C MET A 1 64.86 -15.82 -15.39
N TYR A 2 63.87 -16.65 -15.77
CA TYR A 2 62.93 -16.36 -16.87
C TYR A 2 61.48 -16.64 -16.46
N ILE A 3 61.26 -17.60 -15.55
CA ILE A 3 59.94 -17.93 -14.99
C ILE A 3 59.30 -16.77 -14.21
N LEU A 4 60.09 -15.96 -13.50
CA LEU A 4 59.57 -14.85 -12.68
C LEU A 4 59.16 -13.62 -13.52
N VAL A 5 59.76 -13.44 -14.71
CA VAL A 5 59.46 -12.31 -15.61
C VAL A 5 58.15 -12.52 -16.36
N ILE A 6 57.81 -13.77 -16.70
CA ILE A 6 56.53 -14.12 -17.37
C ILE A 6 55.34 -13.84 -16.44
N PHE A 7 55.48 -14.07 -15.13
CA PHE A 7 54.37 -13.92 -14.17
C PHE A 7 53.96 -12.46 -13.94
N VAL A 8 54.92 -11.53 -13.96
CA VAL A 8 54.67 -10.09 -13.75
C VAL A 8 54.02 -9.45 -14.97
N SER A 9 54.38 -9.89 -16.18
CA SER A 9 53.77 -9.38 -17.42
C SER A 9 52.32 -9.85 -17.64
N LEU A 10 51.90 -10.94 -16.97
CA LEU A 10 50.54 -11.48 -17.12
C LEU A 10 49.53 -10.78 -16.19
N ILE A 11 49.99 -10.12 -15.13
CA ILE A 11 49.13 -9.39 -14.18
C ILE A 11 48.71 -8.02 -14.75
N THR A 12 49.41 -7.48 -15.75
CA THR A 12 49.10 -6.15 -16.33
C THR A 12 48.08 -6.16 -17.47
N LEU A 13 47.40 -7.29 -17.73
CA LEU A 13 46.40 -7.40 -18.79
C LEU A 13 45.02 -7.86 -18.33
N MET A 14 44.74 -7.84 -17.02
CA MET A 14 43.35 -7.74 -16.61
C MET A 14 42.91 -6.31 -16.83
N PRO A 15 41.89 -6.02 -17.68
CA PRO A 15 41.15 -4.81 -17.45
C PRO A 15 40.66 -4.94 -16.01
N VAL A 16 40.89 -3.91 -15.19
CA VAL A 16 39.95 -3.66 -14.10
C VAL A 16 38.62 -3.53 -14.84
N CYS A 17 37.90 -4.65 -14.91
CA CYS A 17 36.48 -4.63 -15.18
C CYS A 17 35.96 -3.95 -13.93
N GLY A 18 35.94 -2.61 -13.97
CA GLY A 18 34.98 -1.89 -13.18
C GLY A 18 33.68 -2.55 -13.57
N GLU A 19 33.14 -3.36 -12.67
CA GLU A 19 31.71 -3.56 -12.65
C GLU A 19 31.17 -2.13 -12.68
N SER A 20 30.72 -1.72 -13.86
CA SER A 20 29.54 -0.88 -13.88
C SER A 20 28.57 -1.73 -13.08
N PHE A 21 28.40 -1.38 -11.81
CA PHE A 21 27.19 -1.71 -11.10
C PHE A 21 26.13 -1.15 -12.02
N ASN A 22 25.63 -2.04 -12.88
CA ASN A 22 24.52 -1.77 -13.72
C ASN A 22 23.44 -1.58 -12.66
N ASP A 23 23.20 -0.32 -12.33
CA ASP A 23 22.08 0.11 -11.53
C ASP A 23 20.86 -0.16 -12.39
N ASN A 24 20.59 -1.46 -12.60
CA ASN A 24 19.27 -2.00 -12.52
C ASN A 24 18.82 -1.58 -11.14
N THR A 25 18.42 -0.31 -11.02
CA THR A 25 17.51 0.11 -9.99
C THR A 25 16.40 -0.92 -10.10
N ASP A 26 16.40 -1.86 -9.16
CA ASP A 26 15.18 -2.54 -8.77
C ASP A 26 14.25 -1.37 -8.46
N HIS A 27 13.48 -1.00 -9.48
CA HIS A 27 12.80 0.27 -9.54
C HIS A 27 11.89 0.27 -8.34
N LEU A 28 12.28 1.01 -7.30
CA LEU A 28 11.47 1.20 -6.13
C LEU A 28 10.09 1.62 -6.66
N PRO A 29 9.00 0.97 -6.25
CA PRO A 29 7.67 1.36 -6.70
C PRO A 29 7.57 2.86 -6.46
N ASP A 30 7.22 3.61 -7.51
CA ASP A 30 7.31 5.07 -7.49
C ASP A 30 6.42 5.63 -6.38
N THR A 31 7.03 5.90 -5.23
CA THR A 31 6.32 6.33 -4.02
C THR A 31 5.83 7.77 -4.19
N SER A 32 6.43 8.52 -5.12
CA SER A 32 5.99 9.86 -5.47
C SER A 32 4.60 9.83 -6.12
N LEU A 33 4.39 8.90 -7.05
CA LEU A 33 3.11 8.68 -7.72
C LEU A 33 1.99 8.29 -6.73
N ILE A 34 2.28 7.40 -5.78
CA ILE A 34 1.31 7.02 -4.75
C ILE A 34 0.98 8.21 -3.85
N SER A 35 1.98 9.01 -3.49
CA SER A 35 1.80 10.22 -2.66
C SER A 35 0.93 11.26 -3.38
N ASP A 36 1.13 11.45 -4.67
CA ASP A 36 0.36 12.38 -5.49
C ASP A 36 -1.11 11.96 -5.63
N ILE A 37 -1.37 10.66 -5.79
CA ILE A 37 -2.74 10.12 -5.78
C ILE A 37 -3.40 10.40 -4.43
N LEU A 38 -2.71 10.08 -3.33
CA LEU A 38 -3.25 10.28 -1.99
C LEU A 38 -3.59 11.74 -1.75
N ASN A 39 -2.67 12.66 -2.05
CA ASN A 39 -2.89 14.11 -1.92
C ASN A 39 -4.11 14.59 -2.73
N LYS A 40 -4.32 14.04 -3.93
CA LYS A 40 -5.49 14.38 -4.77
C LYS A 40 -6.80 13.83 -4.22
N LEU A 41 -6.77 12.66 -3.58
CA LEU A 41 -7.95 12.02 -2.98
C LEU A 41 -8.32 12.64 -1.63
N THR A 42 -7.34 13.12 -0.86
CA THR A 42 -7.52 13.68 0.49
C THR A 42 -7.64 15.21 0.53
N ASP A 43 -7.57 15.89 -0.62
CA ASP A 43 -7.72 17.35 -0.69
C ASP A 43 -9.03 17.80 -0.01
N PRO A 44 -8.97 18.60 1.08
CA PRO A 44 -10.15 19.05 1.82
C PRO A 44 -11.18 19.81 0.98
N LYS A 45 -10.77 20.38 -0.16
CA LYS A 45 -11.70 21.06 -1.08
C LYS A 45 -12.59 20.09 -1.85
N ARG A 46 -12.14 18.85 -2.02
CA ARG A 46 -12.80 17.82 -2.83
C ARG A 46 -13.41 16.72 -1.97
N TYR A 47 -12.73 16.33 -0.90
CA TYR A 47 -13.13 15.24 -0.03
C TYR A 47 -13.38 15.74 1.39
N ASP A 48 -14.66 15.78 1.77
CA ASP A 48 -15.08 15.98 3.16
C ASP A 48 -15.48 14.63 3.77
N LYS A 49 -14.67 14.18 4.74
CA LYS A 49 -14.87 12.94 5.49
C LYS A 49 -16.10 12.94 6.39
N ARG A 50 -16.61 14.12 6.79
CA ARG A 50 -17.78 14.24 7.67
C ARG A 50 -19.08 13.91 6.94
N LEU A 51 -19.06 14.02 5.61
CA LEU A 51 -20.19 13.72 4.77
C LEU A 51 -20.12 12.29 4.28
N ARG A 52 -21.20 11.53 4.53
CA ARG A 52 -21.35 10.20 3.97
C ARG A 52 -21.32 10.26 2.43
N PRO A 53 -20.84 9.19 1.77
CA PRO A 53 -20.98 9.08 0.32
C PRO A 53 -22.46 9.22 -0.08
N ASN A 54 -22.72 9.82 -1.24
CA ASN A 54 -24.07 10.03 -1.75
C ASN A 54 -24.99 10.83 -0.78
N TYR A 55 -24.45 11.84 -0.10
CA TYR A 55 -25.24 12.74 0.75
C TYR A 55 -26.44 13.32 -0.02
N GLY A 56 -27.65 13.19 0.56
CA GLY A 56 -28.91 13.62 -0.07
C GLY A 56 -29.39 12.75 -1.25
N LYS A 57 -28.73 11.63 -1.56
CA LYS A 57 -29.10 10.70 -2.64
C LYS A 57 -29.38 9.30 -2.06
N ASN A 58 -29.25 8.28 -2.91
CA ASN A 58 -29.47 6.87 -2.58
C ASN A 58 -28.66 6.42 -1.35
N PRO A 59 -29.17 5.43 -0.59
CA PRO A 59 -28.42 4.79 0.49
C PRO A 59 -27.08 4.22 0.02
N VAL A 60 -26.15 4.10 0.96
CA VAL A 60 -24.86 3.41 0.75
C VAL A 60 -25.00 2.01 1.32
N ASP A 61 -24.70 1.01 0.50
CA ASP A 61 -24.64 -0.38 0.95
C ASP A 61 -23.35 -0.62 1.74
N VAL A 62 -23.50 -1.08 2.97
CA VAL A 62 -22.38 -1.40 3.87
C VAL A 62 -22.39 -2.90 4.15
N GLY A 63 -21.36 -3.58 3.67
CA GLY A 63 -21.09 -4.97 4.02
C GLY A 63 -20.46 -5.04 5.40
N ILE A 64 -21.08 -5.80 6.31
CA ILE A 64 -20.56 -6.04 7.65
C ILE A 64 -20.26 -7.53 7.77
N THR A 65 -19.07 -7.86 8.27
CA THR A 65 -18.69 -9.24 8.59
C THR A 65 -18.12 -9.27 9.99
N ILE A 66 -18.68 -10.13 10.83
CA ILE A 66 -18.21 -10.36 12.20
C ILE A 66 -17.56 -11.74 12.23
N HIS A 67 -16.31 -11.78 12.66
CA HIS A 67 -15.59 -13.02 12.90
C HIS A 67 -15.30 -13.14 14.39
N VAL A 68 -15.99 -14.06 15.08
CA VAL A 68 -15.80 -14.32 16.51
C VAL A 68 -14.61 -15.25 16.68
N SER A 69 -13.59 -14.78 17.40
CA SER A 69 -12.38 -15.55 17.71
C SER A 69 -12.54 -16.38 18.97
N SER A 70 -13.12 -15.81 20.03
CA SER A 70 -13.33 -16.49 21.30
C SER A 70 -14.53 -15.93 22.06
N ILE A 71 -15.10 -16.78 22.90
CA ILE A 71 -16.09 -16.44 23.92
C ILE A 71 -15.43 -16.74 25.25
N SER A 72 -15.16 -15.71 26.04
CA SER A 72 -14.26 -15.82 27.21
C SER A 72 -15.03 -15.93 28.53
N ALA A 73 -16.12 -15.15 28.68
CA ALA A 73 -16.97 -15.20 29.87
C ALA A 73 -18.43 -15.25 29.44
N VAL A 74 -19.19 -16.13 30.11
CA VAL A 74 -20.63 -16.32 29.91
C VAL A 74 -21.28 -16.34 31.29
N SER A 75 -22.01 -15.28 31.65
CA SER A 75 -22.95 -15.30 32.79
C SER A 75 -24.36 -15.38 32.22
N GLU A 76 -24.99 -16.56 32.32
CA GLU A 76 -26.37 -16.75 31.84
C GLU A 76 -27.39 -15.99 32.71
N VAL A 77 -27.10 -15.86 34.01
CA VAL A 77 -27.99 -15.18 34.97
C VAL A 77 -28.03 -13.68 34.72
N ASP A 78 -26.87 -13.08 34.44
CA ASP A 78 -26.75 -11.64 34.21
C ASP A 78 -26.82 -11.26 32.72
N MET A 79 -26.85 -12.26 31.82
CA MET A 79 -26.73 -12.11 30.36
C MET A 79 -25.47 -11.36 29.91
N ASP A 80 -24.38 -11.48 30.67
CA ASP A 80 -23.09 -10.87 30.34
C ASP A 80 -22.24 -11.85 29.52
N PHE A 81 -21.84 -11.41 28.33
CA PHE A 81 -21.01 -12.17 27.40
C PHE A 81 -19.78 -11.35 27.01
N THR A 82 -18.60 -11.90 27.26
CA THR A 82 -17.34 -11.31 26.78
C THR A 82 -16.88 -12.04 25.53
N LEU A 83 -16.77 -11.31 24.42
CA LEU A 83 -16.42 -11.83 23.11
C LEU A 83 -15.21 -11.11 22.55
N ASP A 84 -14.29 -11.88 21.96
CA ASP A 84 -13.22 -11.34 21.13
C ASP A 84 -13.61 -11.55 19.67
N PHE A 85 -13.80 -10.47 18.92
CA PHE A 85 -14.22 -10.55 17.52
C PHE A 85 -13.56 -9.49 16.63
N TYR A 86 -13.43 -9.82 15.35
CA TYR A 86 -13.06 -8.88 14.30
C TYR A 86 -14.31 -8.36 13.60
N LEU A 87 -14.45 -7.04 13.54
CA LEU A 87 -15.47 -6.37 12.75
C LEU A 87 -14.85 -5.87 11.44
N ARG A 88 -15.31 -6.41 10.32
CA ARG A 88 -14.94 -5.91 8.99
C ARG A 88 -16.12 -5.14 8.41
N GLN A 89 -15.85 -3.94 7.92
CA GLN A 89 -16.81 -3.11 7.21
C GLN A 89 -16.28 -2.85 5.81
N THR A 90 -17.17 -2.87 4.82
CA THR A 90 -16.82 -2.60 3.43
C THR A 90 -17.93 -1.79 2.79
N TRP A 91 -17.59 -0.66 2.20
CA TRP A 91 -18.51 0.18 1.45
C TRP A 91 -17.80 0.73 0.21
N LYS A 92 -18.59 1.18 -0.76
CA LYS A 92 -18.08 1.82 -1.97
C LYS A 92 -18.23 3.33 -1.87
N ASP A 93 -17.13 4.07 -1.97
CA ASP A 93 -17.15 5.53 -2.11
C ASP A 93 -16.71 5.95 -3.52
N PRO A 94 -17.61 6.47 -4.37
CA PRO A 94 -17.26 6.96 -5.71
C PRO A 94 -16.26 8.12 -5.73
N ARG A 95 -16.13 8.88 -4.62
CA ARG A 95 -15.24 10.05 -4.55
C ARG A 95 -13.77 9.66 -4.49
N LEU A 96 -13.47 8.44 -4.04
CA LEU A 96 -12.12 7.91 -3.86
C LEU A 96 -11.59 7.16 -5.11
N ALA A 97 -12.26 7.26 -6.26
CA ALA A 97 -11.80 6.64 -7.50
C ALA A 97 -10.61 7.39 -8.13
N PHE A 98 -9.54 6.66 -8.49
CA PHE A 98 -8.30 7.22 -9.06
C PHE A 98 -7.87 6.63 -10.43
N GLY A 99 -8.47 5.53 -10.87
CA GLY A 99 -7.97 4.72 -12.00
C GLY A 99 -8.28 5.19 -13.43
N ASP A 100 -8.76 6.41 -13.66
CA ASP A 100 -9.32 6.82 -14.97
C ASP A 100 -8.57 7.98 -15.66
N GLN A 101 -7.46 8.48 -15.09
CA GLN A 101 -6.88 9.77 -15.50
C GLN A 101 -5.42 9.77 -16.00
N SER A 102 -4.67 8.68 -15.95
CA SER A 102 -3.38 8.61 -16.67
C SER A 102 -2.94 7.16 -16.93
N ASP A 103 -2.15 6.99 -17.99
CA ASP A 103 -1.51 5.73 -18.38
C ASP A 103 -0.57 5.18 -17.27
N GLU A 104 -0.06 6.06 -16.41
CA GLU A 104 0.75 5.69 -15.24
C GLU A 104 -0.11 5.30 -14.02
N PHE A 105 -1.27 5.93 -13.83
CA PHE A 105 -2.22 5.61 -12.76
C PHE A 105 -3.02 4.33 -13.04
N GLY A 106 -3.18 3.96 -14.32
CA GLY A 106 -3.91 2.75 -14.74
C GLY A 106 -3.25 1.44 -14.30
N LYS A 107 -1.97 1.47 -13.89
CA LYS A 107 -1.26 0.29 -13.40
C LYS A 107 -1.59 -0.07 -11.94
N LEU A 108 -2.19 0.86 -11.17
CA LEU A 108 -2.52 0.62 -9.76
C LEU A 108 -3.98 0.16 -9.60
N GLU A 109 -4.18 -1.10 -9.23
CA GLU A 109 -5.52 -1.68 -9.04
C GLU A 109 -6.08 -1.45 -7.63
N SER A 110 -5.20 -1.41 -6.62
CA SER A 110 -5.61 -1.28 -5.22
C SER A 110 -4.60 -0.49 -4.41
N LEU A 111 -5.10 0.36 -3.51
CA LEU A 111 -4.30 1.14 -2.57
C LEU A 111 -4.82 0.88 -1.16
N THR A 112 -3.93 0.45 -0.27
CA THR A 112 -4.24 0.30 1.16
C THR A 112 -3.58 1.44 1.91
N VAL A 113 -4.38 2.13 2.72
CA VAL A 113 -3.96 3.34 3.43
C VAL A 113 -4.31 3.18 4.90
N GLY A 114 -3.44 3.67 5.78
CA GLY A 114 -3.75 3.77 7.20
C GLY A 114 -4.80 4.84 7.49
N ILE A 115 -5.36 4.80 8.69
CA ILE A 115 -6.42 5.71 9.11
C ILE A 115 -5.93 7.16 9.26
N GLU A 116 -4.64 7.32 9.52
CA GLU A 116 -3.95 8.60 9.72
C GLU A 116 -4.00 9.53 8.50
N TYR A 117 -4.15 8.98 7.30
CA TYR A 117 -4.23 9.78 6.06
C TYR A 117 -5.55 10.52 5.90
N PHE A 118 -6.55 10.18 6.71
CA PHE A 118 -7.87 10.82 6.70
C PHE A 118 -8.12 11.64 7.98
N GLU A 119 -7.11 11.90 8.81
CA GLU A 119 -7.22 12.77 10.01
C GLU A 119 -7.23 14.27 9.71
#